data_AF-A0A2N2IWM7-F1
#
_entry.id   AF-A0A2N2IWM7-F1
#
_cell.length_a   1.000
_cell.length_b   1.000
_cell.length_c   1.000
_cell.angle_alpha   90.00
_cell.angle_beta   90.00
_cell.angle_gamma   90.00
#
_symmetry.space_group_name_H-M   'P 1'
#
loop_
_entity.id
_entity.type
_entity.pdbx_description
1 polymer ?
#
loop_
_entity_poly.entity_id
_entity_poly.type
_entity_poly.pdbx_seq_one_letter_code
_entity_poly.pdbx_strand_id
1 'polypeptide(L)'
;MCELAFGLMLSLARSIPRLDSVVKKGEWPRNDGTELAGKTLGIVGFGAIGKNLATRARAFGMRVVAFDPYFDQAFASLHGVEQKTLDETIELADFLSLHVPLTKETKYMIDEQAIARMKKGAFIINTARGGLVNEAAAASALKSGQLGGIGLDAYEVEPVTDSPL
;
A
#
# COMPACT_ATOMS: atom_id res chain seq x y z
N MET A 1 -0.99 1.05 -14.01
CA MET A 1 -0.71 1.47 -12.62
C MET A 1 -1.78 1.05 -11.62
N CYS A 2 -3.04 1.49 -11.75
CA CYS A 2 -4.10 1.11 -10.78
C CYS A 2 -4.26 -0.41 -10.62
N GLU A 3 -4.35 -1.15 -11.72
CA GLU A 3 -4.56 -2.61 -11.67
C GLU A 3 -3.35 -3.35 -11.10
N LEU A 4 -2.13 -2.85 -11.38
CA LEU A 4 -0.92 -3.37 -10.76
C LEU A 4 -0.91 -3.14 -9.25
N ALA A 5 -1.27 -1.94 -8.78
CA ALA A 5 -1.39 -1.66 -7.35
C ALA A 5 -2.40 -2.61 -6.67
N PHE A 6 -3.56 -2.81 -7.29
CA PHE A 6 -4.56 -3.74 -6.78
C PHE A 6 -4.10 -5.21 -6.82
N GLY A 7 -3.38 -5.60 -7.87
CA GLY A 7 -2.75 -6.91 -7.99
C GLY A 7 -1.71 -7.15 -6.90
N LEU A 8 -0.88 -6.15 -6.58
CA LEU A 8 0.07 -6.22 -5.46
C LEU A 8 -0.65 -6.32 -4.11
N MET A 9 -1.75 -5.59 -3.90
CA MET A 9 -2.58 -5.74 -2.69
C MET A 9 -3.07 -7.19 -2.52
N LEU A 10 -3.62 -7.79 -3.58
CA LEU A 10 -4.07 -9.19 -3.57
C LEU A 10 -2.91 -10.17 -3.36
N SER A 11 -1.78 -9.91 -4.02
CA SER A 11 -0.55 -10.70 -3.91
C SER A 11 -0.05 -10.76 -2.46
N LEU A 12 -0.02 -9.61 -1.78
CA LEU A 12 0.34 -9.51 -0.37
C LEU A 12 -0.68 -10.20 0.52
N ALA A 13 -1.96 -9.86 0.35
CA ALA A 13 -3.05 -10.41 1.15
C ALA A 13 -3.12 -11.95 1.09
N ARG A 14 -2.77 -12.56 -0.04
CA ARG A 14 -2.86 -14.01 -0.24
C ARG A 14 -1.51 -14.73 -0.33
N SER A 15 -0.40 -14.01 -0.15
CA SER A 15 0.97 -14.55 -0.27
C SER A 15 1.22 -15.29 -1.59
N ILE A 16 0.67 -14.79 -2.71
CA ILE A 16 0.59 -15.53 -3.99
C ILE A 16 1.98 -15.99 -4.46
N PRO A 17 3.01 -15.13 -4.56
CA PRO A 17 4.32 -15.54 -5.10
C PRO A 17 5.03 -16.56 -4.20
N ARG A 18 4.88 -16.41 -2.88
CA ARG A 18 5.44 -17.35 -1.90
C ARG A 18 4.80 -18.72 -2.03
N LEU A 19 3.47 -18.79 -2.09
CA LEU A 19 2.75 -20.05 -2.18
C LEU A 19 3.00 -20.76 -3.51
N ASP A 20 3.07 -20.02 -4.61
CA ASP A 20 3.46 -20.57 -5.92
C ASP A 20 4.84 -21.25 -5.86
N SER A 21 5.84 -20.58 -5.27
CA SER A 21 7.19 -21.13 -5.10
C SER A 21 7.20 -22.39 -4.23
N VAL A 22 6.42 -22.41 -3.14
CA VAL A 22 6.34 -23.55 -2.22
C VAL A 22 5.65 -24.76 -2.89
N VAL A 23 4.53 -24.55 -3.59
CA VAL A 23 3.84 -25.63 -4.29
C VAL A 23 4.70 -26.23 -5.40
N LYS A 24 5.46 -25.41 -6.13
CA LYS A 24 6.43 -25.88 -7.14
C LYS A 24 7.55 -26.76 -6.56
N LYS A 25 7.82 -26.67 -5.26
CA LYS A 25 8.76 -27.56 -4.54
C LYS A 25 8.12 -28.87 -4.08
N GLY A 26 6.84 -29.09 -4.35
CA GLY A 26 6.11 -30.29 -3.98
C GLY A 26 5.45 -30.23 -2.60
N GLU A 27 5.44 -29.07 -1.96
CA GLU A 27 4.79 -28.86 -0.66
C GLU A 27 3.33 -28.39 -0.82
N TRP A 28 2.49 -28.59 0.22
CA TRP A 28 1.08 -28.15 0.22
C TRP A 28 0.68 -27.39 1.49
N PRO A 29 1.16 -26.14 1.67
CA PRO A 29 0.96 -25.37 2.89
C PRO A 29 -0.49 -24.86 3.01
N ARG A 30 -1.01 -24.81 4.24
CA ARG A 30 -2.19 -23.99 4.54
C ARG A 30 -1.78 -22.52 4.69
N ASN A 31 -2.62 -21.61 4.19
CA ASN A 31 -2.42 -20.16 4.34
C ASN A 31 -3.76 -19.46 4.48
N ASP A 32 -3.99 -18.87 5.65
CA ASP A 32 -5.24 -18.16 5.93
C ASP A 32 -5.27 -16.79 5.24
N GLY A 33 -4.11 -16.17 5.05
CA GLY A 33 -3.97 -14.86 4.40
C GLY A 33 -4.76 -13.75 5.11
N THR A 34 -5.00 -12.67 4.39
CA THR A 34 -5.78 -11.52 4.83
C THR A 34 -6.96 -11.31 3.89
N GLU A 35 -8.18 -11.29 4.42
CA GLU A 35 -9.36 -10.90 3.65
C GLU A 35 -9.42 -9.36 3.52
N LEU A 36 -9.66 -8.87 2.30
CA LEU A 36 -9.77 -7.44 2.03
C LEU A 36 -11.10 -6.85 2.54
N ALA A 37 -12.19 -7.62 2.49
CA ALA A 37 -13.50 -7.15 2.95
C ALA A 37 -13.42 -6.71 4.42
N GLY A 38 -14.00 -5.54 4.71
CA GLY A 38 -13.98 -4.93 6.04
C GLY A 38 -12.63 -4.30 6.45
N LYS A 39 -11.57 -4.41 5.64
CA LYS A 39 -10.31 -3.69 5.86
C LYS A 39 -10.38 -2.28 5.31
N THR A 40 -9.51 -1.42 5.82
CA THR A 40 -9.33 -0.04 5.37
C THR A 40 -8.19 0.06 4.38
N LEU A 41 -8.48 0.58 3.18
CA LEU A 41 -7.49 1.09 2.24
C LEU A 41 -7.31 2.59 2.49
N GLY A 42 -6.09 3.00 2.85
CA GLY A 42 -5.63 4.38 2.83
C GLY A 42 -5.00 4.71 1.49
N ILE A 43 -5.42 5.81 0.86
CA ILE A 43 -4.88 6.28 -0.41
C ILE A 43 -4.20 7.64 -0.23
N VAL A 44 -2.92 7.73 -0.55
CA VAL A 44 -2.17 9.00 -0.57
C VAL A 44 -1.98 9.41 -2.03
N GLY A 45 -2.63 10.50 -2.43
CA GLY A 45 -2.75 10.90 -3.83
C GLY A 45 -4.08 10.42 -4.43
N PHE A 46 -5.06 11.32 -4.50
CA PHE A 46 -6.43 11.07 -4.95
C PHE A 46 -6.68 11.62 -6.36
N GLY A 47 -5.67 11.50 -7.23
CA GLY A 47 -5.78 11.73 -8.67
C GLY A 47 -6.46 10.58 -9.42
N ALA A 48 -6.29 10.52 -10.75
CA ALA A 48 -6.94 9.52 -11.59
C ALA A 48 -6.66 8.06 -11.17
N ILE A 49 -5.43 7.74 -10.77
CA ILE A 49 -5.05 6.39 -10.34
C ILE A 49 -5.71 6.06 -8.99
N GLY A 50 -5.59 6.94 -8.00
CA GLY A 50 -6.18 6.75 -6.67
C GLY A 50 -7.70 6.61 -6.71
N LYS A 51 -8.40 7.42 -7.52
CA LYS A 51 -9.84 7.31 -7.75
C LYS A 51 -10.25 5.96 -8.34
N ASN A 52 -9.51 5.47 -9.35
CA ASN A 52 -9.77 4.16 -9.95
C ASN A 52 -9.51 3.00 -8.97
N LEU A 53 -8.52 3.15 -8.10
CA LEU A 53 -8.20 2.17 -7.07
C LEU A 53 -9.31 2.14 -6.01
N ALA A 54 -9.79 3.31 -5.57
CA ALA A 54 -10.88 3.44 -4.62
C ALA A 54 -12.14 2.71 -5.11
N THR A 55 -12.55 2.91 -6.36
CA THR A 55 -13.73 2.23 -6.93
C THR A 55 -13.59 0.70 -6.86
N ARG A 56 -12.41 0.15 -7.17
CA ARG A 56 -12.14 -1.30 -7.10
C ARG A 56 -12.13 -1.80 -5.65
N ALA A 57 -11.49 -1.06 -4.75
CA ALA A 57 -11.45 -1.42 -3.33
C ALA A 57 -12.84 -1.44 -2.69
N ARG A 58 -13.71 -0.48 -3.03
CA ARG A 58 -15.12 -0.48 -2.59
C ARG A 58 -15.89 -1.69 -3.10
N ALA A 59 -15.65 -2.12 -4.34
CA ALA A 59 -16.25 -3.35 -4.87
C ALA A 59 -15.79 -4.62 -4.13
N PHE A 60 -14.60 -4.60 -3.51
CA PHE A 60 -14.09 -5.67 -2.63
C PHE A 60 -14.54 -5.51 -1.17
N GLY A 61 -15.48 -4.60 -0.88
CA GLY A 61 -16.01 -4.40 0.47
C GLY A 61 -15.04 -3.71 1.42
N MET A 62 -14.02 -3.01 0.92
CA MET A 62 -13.10 -2.24 1.75
C MET A 62 -13.71 -0.89 2.16
N ARG A 63 -13.32 -0.39 3.33
CA ARG A 63 -13.45 1.03 3.67
C ARG A 63 -12.33 1.79 2.97
N VAL A 64 -12.62 2.95 2.38
CA VAL A 64 -11.59 3.75 1.69
C VAL A 64 -11.49 5.13 2.32
N VAL A 65 -10.28 5.45 2.78
CA VAL A 65 -9.91 6.79 3.26
C VAL A 65 -8.83 7.33 2.34
N ALA A 66 -8.80 8.65 2.11
CA ALA A 66 -7.84 9.23 1.20
C ALA A 66 -7.38 10.62 1.62
N PHE A 67 -6.13 10.92 1.30
CA PHE A 67 -5.52 12.24 1.43
C PHE A 67 -5.03 12.73 0.06
N ASP A 68 -5.41 13.96 -0.28
CA ASP A 68 -4.87 14.73 -1.40
C ASP A 68 -5.06 16.23 -1.12
N PRO A 69 -4.06 17.09 -1.38
CA PRO A 69 -4.22 18.55 -1.23
C PRO A 69 -5.31 19.14 -2.13
N TYR A 70 -5.58 18.51 -3.27
CA TYR A 70 -6.58 18.93 -4.28
C TYR A 70 -7.75 17.94 -4.33
N PHE A 71 -8.34 17.68 -3.16
CA PHE A 71 -9.33 16.63 -2.98
C PHE A 71 -10.64 16.87 -3.74
N ASP A 72 -11.08 15.87 -4.49
CA ASP A 72 -12.35 15.90 -5.22
C ASP A 72 -13.49 15.35 -4.35
N GLN A 73 -14.14 16.27 -3.62
CA GLN A 73 -15.24 15.93 -2.70
C GLN A 73 -16.45 15.32 -3.39
N ALA A 74 -16.74 15.73 -4.62
CA ALA A 74 -17.90 15.25 -5.38
C ALA A 74 -17.72 13.77 -5.75
N PHE A 75 -16.56 13.42 -6.30
CA PHE A 75 -16.21 12.03 -6.56
C PHE A 75 -16.19 11.21 -5.27
N ALA A 76 -15.56 11.72 -4.21
CA ALA A 76 -15.45 11.01 -2.94
C ALA A 76 -16.82 10.64 -2.35
N SER A 77 -17.76 11.58 -2.37
CA SER A 77 -19.12 11.37 -1.85
C SER A 77 -19.89 10.31 -2.65
N LEU A 78 -19.76 10.32 -3.99
CA LEU A 78 -20.41 9.34 -4.86
C LEU A 78 -19.85 7.92 -4.69
N HIS A 79 -18.55 7.81 -4.40
CA HIS A 79 -17.85 6.53 -4.30
C HIS A 79 -17.64 6.04 -2.86
N GLY A 80 -18.14 6.79 -1.86
CA GLY A 80 -18.00 6.42 -0.45
C GLY A 80 -16.53 6.41 0.02
N VAL A 81 -15.77 7.43 -0.40
CA VAL A 81 -14.40 7.68 0.04
C VAL A 81 -14.42 8.79 1.08
N GLU A 82 -13.75 8.58 2.21
CA GLU A 82 -13.63 9.58 3.27
C GLU A 82 -12.36 10.40 3.07
N GLN A 83 -12.47 11.72 3.01
CA GLN A 83 -11.32 12.60 3.10
C GLN A 83 -10.73 12.53 4.51
N LYS A 84 -9.41 12.37 4.59
CA LYS A 84 -8.65 12.39 5.84
C LYS A 84 -7.38 13.20 5.66
N THR A 85 -6.77 13.60 6.77
CA THR A 85 -5.39 14.10 6.77
C THR A 85 -4.42 12.98 6.38
N LEU A 86 -3.17 13.34 6.03
CA LEU A 86 -2.12 12.36 5.73
C LEU A 86 -1.92 11.41 6.92
N ASP A 87 -1.79 11.96 8.12
CA ASP A 87 -1.54 11.20 9.34
C ASP A 87 -2.69 10.25 9.66
N GLU A 88 -3.94 10.73 9.63
CA GLU A 88 -5.11 9.85 9.81
C GLU A 88 -5.20 8.76 8.75
N THR A 89 -4.82 9.06 7.49
CA THR A 89 -4.82 8.07 6.40
C THR A 89 -3.81 6.95 6.68
N ILE A 90 -2.62 7.31 7.18
CA ILE A 90 -1.57 6.37 7.56
C ILE A 90 -2.01 5.50 8.76
N GLU A 91 -2.56 6.12 9.80
CA GLU A 91 -2.98 5.44 11.04
C GLU A 91 -4.15 4.48 10.83
N LEU A 92 -5.10 4.84 9.95
CA LEU A 92 -6.30 4.03 9.72
C LEU A 92 -6.08 2.87 8.74
N ALA A 93 -5.02 2.91 7.92
CA ALA A 93 -4.78 1.97 6.83
C ALA A 93 -4.38 0.57 7.32
N ASP A 94 -5.11 -0.45 6.86
CA ASP A 94 -4.60 -1.83 6.83
C ASP A 94 -3.76 -2.05 5.56
N PHE A 95 -4.12 -1.36 4.48
CA PHE A 95 -3.35 -1.24 3.25
C PHE A 95 -3.17 0.25 2.93
N LEU A 96 -1.94 0.71 2.73
CA LEU A 96 -1.61 2.08 2.34
C LEU A 96 -1.06 2.09 0.91
N SER A 97 -1.71 2.80 0.00
CA SER A 97 -1.30 2.87 -1.41
C SER A 97 -0.89 4.30 -1.81
N LEU A 98 0.29 4.45 -2.40
CA LEU A 98 0.88 5.73 -2.77
C LEU A 98 0.71 6.03 -4.26
N HIS A 99 0.17 7.21 -4.58
CA HIS A 99 -0.11 7.68 -5.94
C HIS A 99 0.24 9.17 -6.12
N VAL A 100 1.33 9.61 -5.48
CA VAL A 100 1.84 10.99 -5.55
C VAL A 100 3.14 11.06 -6.37
N PRO A 101 3.48 12.22 -6.97
CA PRO A 101 4.80 12.41 -7.56
C PRO A 101 5.88 12.43 -6.47
N LEU A 102 7.13 12.16 -6.87
CA LEU A 102 8.30 12.39 -6.02
C LEU A 102 8.72 13.86 -6.12
N THR A 103 8.67 14.57 -5.00
CA THR A 103 9.13 15.94 -4.82
C THR A 103 10.01 16.02 -3.57
N LYS A 104 10.48 17.21 -3.20
CA LYS A 104 11.23 17.38 -1.95
C LYS A 104 10.35 17.11 -0.73
N GLU A 105 9.07 17.41 -0.83
CA GLU A 105 8.07 17.29 0.22
C GLU A 105 7.54 15.86 0.36
N THR A 106 7.53 15.08 -0.73
CA THR A 106 7.06 13.68 -0.70
C THR A 106 8.19 12.66 -0.61
N LYS A 107 9.45 13.08 -0.75
CA LYS A 107 10.60 12.20 -0.54
C LYS A 107 10.59 11.66 0.89
N TYR A 108 10.57 10.34 1.01
CA TYR A 108 10.45 9.60 2.25
C TYR A 108 9.28 10.05 3.13
N MET A 109 8.17 10.47 2.53
CA MET A 109 6.97 10.79 3.31
C MET A 109 6.46 9.57 4.12
N ILE A 110 6.81 8.36 3.69
CA ILE A 110 6.66 7.13 4.47
C ILE A 110 8.04 6.72 5.00
N ASP A 111 8.44 7.33 6.10
CA ASP A 111 9.66 7.04 6.85
C ASP A 111 9.38 6.13 8.06
N GLU A 112 10.38 5.95 8.93
CA GLU A 112 10.25 5.16 10.16
C GLU A 112 9.13 5.66 11.08
N GLN A 113 8.96 6.98 11.22
CA GLN A 113 7.94 7.56 12.10
C GLN A 113 6.54 7.36 11.52
N ALA A 114 6.39 7.53 10.20
CA ALA A 114 5.14 7.23 9.50
C ALA A 114 4.78 5.74 9.64
N ILE A 115 5.74 4.83 9.42
CA ILE A 115 5.52 3.38 9.53
C ILE A 115 5.15 2.98 10.96
N ALA A 116 5.77 3.59 11.98
CA ALA A 116 5.48 3.31 13.38
C ALA A 116 4.04 3.69 13.78
N ARG A 117 3.42 4.67 13.10
CA ARG A 117 2.02 5.07 13.31
C ARG A 117 1.02 4.18 12.59
N MET A 118 1.46 3.38 11.62
CA MET A 118 0.59 2.42 10.94
C MET A 118 0.13 1.33 11.92
N LYS A 119 -0.97 0.67 11.59
CA LYS A 119 -1.39 -0.53 12.30
C LYS A 119 -0.32 -1.61 12.18
N LYS A 120 -0.09 -2.35 13.27
CA LYS A 120 0.79 -3.51 13.25
C LYS A 120 0.28 -4.53 12.22
N GLY A 121 1.17 -4.98 11.33
CA GLY A 121 0.85 -5.91 10.26
C GLY A 121 0.23 -5.26 9.02
N ALA A 122 0.18 -3.93 8.93
CA ALA A 122 -0.30 -3.23 7.75
C ALA A 122 0.60 -3.45 6.52
N PHE A 123 0.06 -3.19 5.35
CA PHE A 123 0.74 -3.36 4.06
C PHE A 123 0.95 -2.00 3.37
N ILE A 124 2.09 -1.83 2.71
CA ILE A 124 2.37 -0.66 1.86
C ILE A 124 2.44 -1.08 0.39
N ILE A 125 1.85 -0.27 -0.49
CA ILE A 125 1.90 -0.42 -1.93
C ILE A 125 2.45 0.86 -2.53
N ASN A 126 3.57 0.75 -3.26
CA ASN A 126 4.14 1.86 -4.00
C ASN A 126 4.40 1.44 -5.45
N THR A 127 3.47 1.85 -6.30
CA THR A 127 3.62 1.81 -7.76
C THR A 127 3.77 3.21 -8.34
N ALA A 128 4.14 4.20 -7.54
CA ALA A 128 4.25 5.57 -8.00
C ALA A 128 5.69 5.92 -8.36
N ARG A 129 6.56 6.09 -7.37
CA ARG A 129 7.96 6.50 -7.58
C ARG A 129 8.83 5.92 -6.47
N GLY A 130 10.06 5.53 -6.82
CA GLY A 130 11.12 5.23 -5.85
C GLY A 130 11.36 6.42 -4.92
N GLY A 131 11.77 6.14 -3.68
CA GLY A 131 12.07 7.18 -2.69
C GLY A 131 10.85 7.84 -2.03
N LEU A 132 9.61 7.44 -2.31
CA LEU A 132 8.44 7.84 -1.50
C LEU A 132 8.41 7.13 -0.15
N VAL A 133 8.87 5.88 -0.13
CA VAL A 133 9.07 5.06 1.06
C VAL A 133 10.56 4.98 1.33
N ASN A 134 10.98 5.17 2.58
CA ASN A 134 12.34 4.87 2.98
C ASN A 134 12.53 3.35 3.03
N GLU A 135 13.28 2.79 2.07
CA GLU A 135 13.44 1.33 1.90
C GLU A 135 14.10 0.67 3.12
N ALA A 136 15.06 1.32 3.77
CA ALA A 136 15.71 0.79 4.97
C ALA A 136 14.77 0.76 6.18
N ALA A 137 13.93 1.79 6.33
CA ALA A 137 12.89 1.82 7.36
C ALA A 137 11.84 0.72 7.11
N ALA A 138 11.39 0.55 5.86
CA ALA A 138 10.47 -0.51 5.48
C ALA A 138 11.07 -1.91 5.74
N ALA A 139 12.34 -2.15 5.37
CA ALA A 139 13.02 -3.41 5.62
C ALA A 139 13.10 -3.74 7.13
N SER A 140 13.40 -2.73 7.95
CA SER A 140 13.42 -2.87 9.41
C SER A 140 12.03 -3.18 9.98
N ALA A 141 11.00 -2.52 9.45
CA ALA A 141 9.62 -2.73 9.87
C ALA A 141 9.03 -4.09 9.44
N LEU A 142 9.49 -4.65 8.32
CA LEU A 142 9.16 -6.03 7.92
C LEU A 142 9.80 -7.03 8.90
N LYS A 143 11.07 -6.83 9.27
CA LYS A 143 11.77 -7.68 10.24
C LYS A 143 11.13 -7.65 11.62
N SER A 144 10.65 -6.48 12.07
CA SER A 144 9.98 -6.33 13.36
C SER A 144 8.52 -6.78 13.36
N GLY A 145 7.93 -7.03 12.18
CA GLY A 145 6.52 -7.34 12.00
C GLY A 145 5.60 -6.13 12.19
N GLN A 146 6.15 -4.91 12.23
CA GLN A 146 5.35 -3.68 12.15
C GLN A 146 4.62 -3.61 10.80
N LEU A 147 5.28 -4.00 9.72
CA LEU A 147 4.65 -4.23 8.41
C LEU A 147 4.44 -5.72 8.17
N GLY A 148 3.26 -6.07 7.65
CA GLY A 148 2.94 -7.42 7.19
C GLY A 148 3.49 -7.71 5.79
N GLY A 149 3.82 -6.67 5.02
CA GLY A 149 4.40 -6.79 3.69
C GLY A 149 4.46 -5.46 2.95
N ILE A 150 5.25 -5.41 1.88
CA ILE A 150 5.34 -4.26 0.97
C ILE A 150 5.33 -4.74 -0.48
N GLY A 151 4.62 -4.02 -1.34
CA GLY A 151 4.56 -4.27 -2.78
C GLY A 151 5.09 -3.08 -3.56
N LEU A 152 6.18 -3.28 -4.30
CA LEU A 152 6.88 -2.21 -5.03
C LEU A 152 6.91 -2.50 -6.53
N ASP A 153 6.74 -1.44 -7.32
CA ASP A 153 7.02 -1.39 -8.77
C ASP A 153 8.03 -0.28 -9.12
N ALA A 154 8.49 0.46 -8.11
CA ALA A 154 9.49 1.52 -8.28
C ALA A 154 10.42 1.55 -7.06
N TYR A 155 11.72 1.62 -7.32
CA TYR A 155 12.79 1.63 -6.31
C TYR A 155 13.59 2.93 -6.39
N GLU A 156 14.24 3.35 -5.30
CA GLU A 156 15.02 4.60 -5.31
C GLU A 156 16.19 4.55 -6.31
N VAL A 157 16.79 3.38 -6.48
CA VAL A 157 17.82 3.13 -7.48
C VAL A 157 17.35 1.99 -8.39
N GLU A 158 17.30 2.27 -9.68
CA GLU A 158 16.97 1.31 -10.73
C GLU A 158 18.12 1.26 -11.75
N PRO A 159 18.63 0.08 -12.13
CA PRO A 159 18.19 -1.27 -11.73
C PRO A 159 18.50 -1.59 -10.25
N VAL A 160 17.68 -2.47 -9.65
CA VAL A 160 17.82 -2.88 -8.26
C VAL A 160 19.00 -3.83 -8.10
N THR A 161 20.02 -3.40 -7.36
CA THR A 161 21.20 -4.23 -7.06
C THR A 161 21.32 -4.53 -5.58
N ASP A 162 21.12 -3.53 -4.71
CA ASP A 162 21.49 -3.58 -3.29
C ASP A 162 20.36 -3.09 -2.37
N SER A 163 19.11 -3.19 -2.80
CA SER A 163 17.96 -2.81 -1.95
C SER A 163 17.89 -3.72 -0.71
N PRO A 164 17.58 -3.18 0.48
CA PRO A 164 17.45 -3.98 1.70
C PRO A 164 16.14 -4.79 1.78
N LEU A 165 15.27 -4.70 0.77
CA LEU A 165 13.93 -5.30 0.69
C LEU A 165 13.89 -6.63 -0.08
#